data_AF-A0A848YNX9-F1
#
_entry.id   AF-A0A848YNX9-F1
#
_cell.length_a   1.000
_cell.length_b   1.000
_cell.length_c   1.000
_cell.angle_alpha   90.00
_cell.angle_beta   90.00
_cell.angle_gamma   90.00
#
_symmetry.space_group_name_H-M   'P 1'
#
loop_
_entity.id
_entity.type
_entity.pdbx_description
1 polymer ?
#
loop_
_entity_poly.entity_id
_entity_poly.type
_entity_poly.pdbx_seq_one_letter_code
_entity_poly.pdbx_strand_id
1 'polypeptide(L)'
;RRQMTTVRAPNVHNIAIEGSFDDAQAMVKRMFGDAEMTSRYNIGAVNSINWARLMAQVVYYFASALQLGAPHRQVAYSVPTGNFGDVFAGYVAAQMGLPIAQLVVATNVNDILHRALSDGDYSTGTVTPTDTPSMDIQVSSNFERLLFDCGGRDGAAMAEQMRGFEATKTMQLSNSQREGASDLFTSVRADQQQVLQALRWAHEHAGEVIDPHTAVGLHAARETQLDQSTPMVTLATAHPAKFPDAVERATGLRPNLPTRVGDLFAREEAFSELPGEYDVVRDFVTQHASPAA
;
A
#
# COMPACT_ATOMS: atom_id res chain seq x y z
N ARG A 1 17.07 2.53 -1.50
CA ARG A 1 18.29 2.04 -2.18
C ARG A 1 19.16 1.16 -1.29
N ARG A 2 19.91 1.70 -0.30
CA ARG A 2 20.87 0.91 0.50
C ARG A 2 20.32 -0.34 1.18
N GLN A 3 19.06 -0.33 1.62
CA GLN A 3 18.43 -1.55 2.16
C GLN A 3 18.37 -2.71 1.15
N MET A 4 18.31 -2.42 -0.14
CA MET A 4 18.32 -3.43 -1.21
C MET A 4 19.76 -3.78 -1.58
N THR A 5 20.59 -2.77 -1.82
CA THR A 5 21.94 -2.94 -2.39
C THR A 5 22.99 -3.41 -1.38
N THR A 6 22.75 -3.33 -0.06
CA THR A 6 23.71 -3.83 0.95
C THR A 6 23.47 -5.30 1.32
N VAL A 7 22.46 -5.94 0.74
CA VAL A 7 22.21 -7.38 0.90
C VAL A 7 23.21 -8.16 0.03
N ARG A 8 24.03 -9.00 0.68
CA ARG A 8 25.07 -9.82 0.02
C ARG A 8 24.65 -11.26 -0.22
N ALA A 9 23.34 -11.54 -0.21
CA ALA A 9 22.83 -12.88 -0.47
C ALA A 9 23.10 -13.25 -1.95
N PRO A 10 23.65 -14.45 -2.25
CA PRO A 10 24.11 -14.80 -3.60
C PRO A 10 22.97 -14.91 -4.62
N ASN A 11 21.72 -15.00 -4.17
CA ASN A 11 20.52 -15.07 -5.00
C ASN A 11 19.81 -13.71 -5.15
N VAL A 12 20.41 -12.61 -4.68
CA VAL A 12 19.85 -11.26 -4.78
C VAL A 12 20.69 -10.43 -5.74
N HIS A 13 20.07 -10.00 -6.84
CA HIS A 13 20.71 -9.17 -7.85
C HIS A 13 19.95 -7.85 -7.96
N ASN A 14 20.55 -6.78 -7.43
CA ASN A 14 20.03 -5.43 -7.62
C ASN A 14 20.50 -4.89 -8.96
N ILE A 15 19.56 -4.43 -9.80
CA ILE A 15 19.86 -3.85 -11.10
C ILE A 15 19.45 -2.37 -11.05
N ALA A 16 20.42 -1.48 -11.18
CA ALA A 16 20.19 -0.05 -11.37
C ALA A 16 20.16 0.23 -12.87
N ILE A 17 18.97 0.48 -13.42
CA ILE A 17 18.82 0.76 -14.84
C ILE A 17 18.99 2.25 -15.12
N GLU A 18 19.58 2.58 -16.28
CA GLU A 18 19.50 3.92 -16.86
C GLU A 18 18.12 4.13 -17.49
N GLY A 19 17.16 4.55 -16.66
CA GLY A 19 15.78 4.74 -17.09
C GLY A 19 14.86 5.15 -15.95
N SER A 20 13.57 5.24 -16.25
CA SER A 20 12.51 5.55 -15.28
C SER A 20 11.97 4.29 -14.61
N PHE A 21 11.13 4.49 -13.58
CA PHE A 21 10.35 3.40 -12.99
C PHE A 21 9.41 2.72 -14.00
N ASP A 22 8.84 3.50 -14.93
CA ASP A 22 7.95 2.98 -15.96
C ASP A 22 8.70 2.08 -16.95
N ASP A 23 9.94 2.42 -17.29
CA ASP A 23 10.80 1.58 -18.11
C ASP A 23 11.09 0.25 -17.42
N ALA A 24 11.43 0.28 -16.12
CA ALA A 24 11.61 -0.94 -15.33
C ALA A 24 10.34 -1.82 -15.34
N GLN A 25 9.17 -1.20 -15.12
CA GLN A 25 7.90 -1.92 -15.09
C GLN A 25 7.55 -2.51 -16.47
N ALA A 26 7.80 -1.78 -17.55
CA ALA A 26 7.57 -2.24 -18.92
C ALA A 26 8.47 -3.44 -19.26
N MET A 27 9.75 -3.41 -18.88
CA MET A 27 10.67 -4.52 -19.09
C MET A 27 10.25 -5.78 -18.33
N VAL A 28 9.85 -5.64 -17.06
CA VAL A 28 9.33 -6.76 -16.27
C VAL A 28 8.08 -7.34 -16.94
N LYS A 29 7.11 -6.51 -17.35
CA LYS A 29 5.90 -6.96 -18.06
C LYS A 29 6.23 -7.71 -19.36
N ARG A 30 7.17 -7.18 -20.15
CA ARG A 30 7.64 -7.83 -21.38
C ARG A 30 8.24 -9.20 -21.07
N MET A 31 9.05 -9.32 -20.01
CA MET A 31 9.68 -10.58 -19.60
C MET A 31 8.66 -11.67 -19.24
N PHE A 32 7.52 -11.30 -18.63
CA PHE A 32 6.42 -12.24 -18.35
C PHE A 32 5.68 -12.71 -19.61
N GLY A 33 5.73 -11.94 -20.70
CA GLY A 33 5.13 -12.30 -22.00
C GLY A 33 6.12 -12.91 -22.99
N ASP A 34 7.41 -13.00 -22.63
CA ASP A 34 8.46 -13.50 -23.51
C ASP A 34 8.53 -15.04 -23.43
N ALA A 35 8.20 -15.69 -24.54
CA ALA A 35 8.18 -17.15 -24.64
C ALA A 35 9.56 -17.79 -24.45
N GLU A 36 10.66 -17.11 -24.83
CA GLU A 36 12.02 -17.62 -24.65
C GLU A 36 12.39 -17.66 -23.16
N MET A 37 11.96 -16.64 -22.42
CA MET A 37 12.18 -16.54 -20.98
C MET A 37 11.28 -17.50 -20.21
N THR A 38 9.97 -17.47 -20.47
CA THR A 38 8.97 -18.26 -19.72
C THR A 38 9.01 -19.75 -20.01
N SER A 39 9.52 -20.18 -21.17
CA SER A 39 9.73 -21.61 -21.46
C SER A 39 10.93 -22.20 -20.72
N ARG A 40 11.89 -21.36 -20.32
CA ARG A 40 13.17 -21.80 -19.73
C ARG A 40 13.30 -21.51 -18.24
N TYR A 41 12.59 -20.51 -17.72
CA TYR A 41 12.70 -20.06 -16.33
C TYR A 41 11.33 -19.95 -15.67
N ASN A 42 11.26 -20.29 -14.38
CA ASN A 42 10.08 -20.07 -13.54
C ASN A 42 10.06 -18.62 -13.05
N ILE A 43 9.49 -17.73 -13.86
CA ILE A 43 9.44 -16.29 -13.56
C ILE A 43 8.27 -16.02 -12.61
N GLY A 44 8.59 -15.44 -11.45
CA GLY A 44 7.60 -15.02 -10.45
C GLY A 44 7.64 -13.51 -10.21
N ALA A 45 6.48 -12.91 -9.95
CA ALA A 45 6.39 -11.51 -9.53
C ALA A 45 5.98 -11.42 -8.06
N VAL A 46 6.71 -10.62 -7.29
CA VAL A 46 6.30 -10.23 -5.94
C VAL A 46 5.73 -8.82 -6.01
N ASN A 47 4.48 -8.70 -6.48
CA ASN A 47 3.77 -7.43 -6.61
C ASN A 47 2.65 -7.29 -5.57
N SER A 48 2.00 -6.12 -5.53
CA SER A 48 0.96 -5.78 -4.56
C SER A 48 -0.35 -6.56 -4.72
N ILE A 49 -0.54 -7.28 -5.83
CA ILE A 49 -1.77 -8.04 -6.11
C ILE A 49 -1.64 -9.52 -5.71
N ASN A 50 -0.48 -10.01 -5.29
CA ASN A 50 -0.33 -11.39 -4.86
C ASN A 50 -1.18 -11.65 -3.59
N TRP A 51 -2.07 -12.66 -3.64
CA TRP A 51 -2.94 -13.01 -2.52
C TRP A 51 -2.18 -13.32 -1.23
N ALA A 52 -1.01 -13.97 -1.30
CA ALA A 52 -0.24 -14.32 -0.12
C ALA A 52 0.23 -13.09 0.66
N ARG A 53 0.52 -11.97 -0.02
CA ARG A 53 0.85 -10.70 0.65
C ARG A 53 -0.32 -10.20 1.49
N LEU A 54 -1.52 -10.20 0.91
CA LEU A 54 -2.75 -9.77 1.57
C LEU A 54 -3.13 -10.72 2.71
N MET A 55 -3.08 -12.03 2.46
CA MET A 55 -3.41 -13.06 3.46
C MET A 55 -2.57 -12.93 4.73
N ALA A 56 -1.26 -12.65 4.60
CA ALA A 56 -0.39 -12.45 5.76
C ALA A 56 -0.78 -11.22 6.60
N GLN A 57 -1.37 -10.20 5.98
CA GLN A 57 -1.80 -8.98 6.65
C GLN A 57 -3.02 -9.19 7.56
N VAL A 58 -3.88 -10.17 7.26
CA VAL A 58 -5.07 -10.51 8.07
C VAL A 58 -4.68 -10.79 9.53
N VAL A 59 -3.50 -11.38 9.75
CA VAL A 59 -3.00 -11.79 11.07
C VAL A 59 -2.95 -10.63 12.07
N TYR A 60 -2.48 -9.45 11.68
CA TYR A 60 -2.33 -8.35 12.63
C TYR A 60 -3.66 -7.66 12.99
N TYR A 61 -4.69 -7.79 12.16
CA TYR A 61 -6.06 -7.38 12.53
C TYR A 61 -6.58 -8.25 13.67
N PHE A 62 -6.45 -9.57 13.56
CA PHE A 62 -6.78 -10.47 14.67
C PHE A 62 -5.90 -10.20 15.90
N ALA A 63 -4.58 -10.10 15.73
CA ALA A 63 -3.66 -9.92 16.84
C ALA A 63 -3.91 -8.63 17.62
N SER A 64 -4.19 -7.51 16.95
CA SER A 64 -4.49 -6.23 17.61
C SER A 64 -5.89 -6.22 18.22
N ALA A 65 -6.91 -6.76 17.52
CA ALA A 65 -8.26 -6.87 18.07
C ALA A 65 -8.33 -7.74 19.33
N LEU A 66 -7.60 -8.86 19.38
CA LEU A 66 -7.56 -9.74 20.55
C LEU A 66 -6.93 -9.06 21.77
N GLN A 67 -5.86 -8.29 21.58
CA GLN A 67 -5.28 -7.45 22.65
C GLN A 67 -6.26 -6.38 23.12
N LEU A 68 -7.16 -5.99 22.23
CA LEU A 68 -8.25 -5.10 22.52
C LEU A 68 -9.56 -5.88 22.80
N GLY A 69 -9.53 -7.05 23.41
CA GLY A 69 -10.73 -7.71 23.95
C GLY A 69 -11.79 -8.19 22.94
N ALA A 70 -11.44 -8.35 21.66
CA ALA A 70 -12.24 -9.20 20.78
C ALA A 70 -12.29 -10.65 21.32
N PRO A 71 -13.39 -11.40 21.09
CA PRO A 71 -14.58 -11.01 20.32
C PRO A 71 -15.64 -10.27 21.14
N HIS A 72 -15.38 -9.94 22.41
CA HIS A 72 -16.38 -9.36 23.31
C HIS A 72 -16.65 -7.86 23.10
N ARG A 73 -15.78 -7.17 22.37
CA ARG A 73 -16.02 -5.80 21.89
C ARG A 73 -15.56 -5.64 20.44
N GLN A 74 -16.18 -4.71 19.74
CA GLN A 74 -15.75 -4.32 18.41
C GLN A 74 -14.50 -3.45 18.46
N VAL A 75 -13.77 -3.43 17.34
CA VAL A 75 -12.58 -2.57 17.13
C VAL A 75 -12.71 -1.89 15.77
N ALA A 76 -12.34 -0.62 15.67
CA ALA A 76 -12.25 0.09 14.40
C ALA A 76 -10.79 0.25 13.98
N TYR A 77 -10.56 0.38 12.67
CA TYR A 77 -9.22 0.56 12.11
C TYR A 77 -9.14 1.75 11.20
N SER A 78 -8.07 2.54 11.30
CA SER A 78 -7.72 3.56 10.34
C SER A 78 -6.44 3.18 9.61
N VAL A 79 -6.53 3.11 8.29
CA VAL A 79 -5.51 2.51 7.44
C VAL A 79 -5.01 3.53 6.42
N PRO A 80 -3.76 4.01 6.52
CA PRO A 80 -3.11 4.75 5.44
C PRO A 80 -3.08 3.90 4.18
N THR A 81 -3.84 4.29 3.16
CA THR A 81 -4.15 3.42 2.04
C THR A 81 -3.72 4.04 0.71
N GLY A 82 -2.88 3.30 -0.02
CA GLY A 82 -2.65 3.49 -1.45
C GLY A 82 -3.33 2.38 -2.26
N ASN A 83 -2.69 1.21 -2.33
CA ASN A 83 -3.12 0.07 -3.17
C ASN A 83 -4.23 -0.82 -2.59
N PHE A 84 -4.92 -0.42 -1.52
CA PHE A 84 -6.05 -1.13 -0.86
C PHE A 84 -5.76 -2.50 -0.21
N GLY A 85 -4.59 -3.11 -0.42
CA GLY A 85 -4.31 -4.47 0.09
C GLY A 85 -4.39 -4.60 1.61
N ASP A 86 -3.86 -3.61 2.34
CA ASP A 86 -3.84 -3.59 3.82
C ASP A 86 -5.26 -3.56 4.40
N VAL A 87 -6.04 -2.52 4.04
CA VAL A 87 -7.42 -2.37 4.51
C VAL A 87 -8.33 -3.50 4.03
N PHE A 88 -8.09 -4.06 2.83
CA PHE A 88 -8.81 -5.24 2.38
C PHE A 88 -8.49 -6.48 3.22
N ALA A 89 -7.28 -6.61 3.78
CA ALA A 89 -7.01 -7.67 4.75
C ALA A 89 -7.83 -7.50 6.04
N GLY A 90 -8.09 -6.26 6.46
CA GLY A 90 -9.05 -5.96 7.53
C GLY A 90 -10.47 -6.39 7.17
N TYR A 91 -10.90 -6.15 5.93
CA TYR A 91 -12.17 -6.64 5.41
C TYR A 91 -12.26 -8.16 5.43
N VAL A 92 -11.22 -8.85 4.97
CA VAL A 92 -11.14 -10.32 5.06
C VAL A 92 -11.24 -10.78 6.51
N ALA A 93 -10.59 -10.10 7.47
CA ALA A 93 -10.71 -10.43 8.89
C ALA A 93 -12.16 -10.28 9.40
N ALA A 94 -12.88 -9.23 8.98
CA ALA A 94 -14.29 -9.05 9.29
C ALA A 94 -15.16 -10.18 8.67
N GLN A 95 -14.92 -10.54 7.41
CA GLN A 95 -15.61 -11.65 6.74
C GLN A 95 -15.32 -13.02 7.41
N MET A 96 -14.19 -13.15 8.10
CA MET A 96 -13.86 -14.32 8.92
C MET A 96 -14.53 -14.32 10.31
N GLY A 97 -15.27 -13.26 10.66
CA GLY A 97 -16.02 -13.13 11.91
C GLY A 97 -15.34 -12.29 12.99
N LEU A 98 -14.23 -11.59 12.68
CA LEU A 98 -13.66 -10.63 13.63
C LEU A 98 -14.61 -9.43 13.78
N PRO A 99 -15.00 -9.02 15.01
CA PRO A 99 -15.94 -7.93 15.21
C PRO A 99 -15.26 -6.58 14.93
N ILE A 100 -15.31 -6.15 13.67
CA ILE A 100 -14.83 -4.83 13.24
C ILE A 100 -16.02 -3.88 13.16
N ALA A 101 -15.91 -2.74 13.85
CA ALA A 101 -16.94 -1.70 13.80
C ALA A 101 -16.84 -0.89 12.50
N GLN A 102 -15.61 -0.53 12.09
CA GLN A 102 -15.38 0.29 10.91
C GLN A 102 -13.95 0.12 10.38
N LEU A 103 -13.80 0.21 9.06
CA LEU A 103 -12.53 0.31 8.33
C LEU A 103 -12.46 1.69 7.66
N VAL A 104 -11.60 2.57 8.19
CA VAL A 104 -11.38 3.92 7.65
C VAL A 104 -10.24 3.87 6.64
N VAL A 105 -10.55 4.22 5.40
CA VAL A 105 -9.59 4.35 4.31
C VAL A 105 -9.03 5.77 4.35
N ALA A 106 -7.81 5.90 4.86
CA ALA A 106 -7.12 7.18 4.98
C ALA A 106 -6.26 7.44 3.75
N THR A 107 -6.60 8.44 2.94
CA THR A 107 -5.83 8.81 1.74
C THR A 107 -5.12 10.15 1.94
N ASN A 108 -4.06 10.38 1.17
CA ASN A 108 -3.53 11.73 1.00
C ASN A 108 -4.36 12.46 -0.10
N VAL A 109 -3.83 13.55 -0.67
CA VAL A 109 -4.50 14.31 -1.74
C VAL A 109 -4.74 13.51 -3.03
N ASN A 110 -4.04 12.40 -3.24
CA ASN A 110 -4.31 11.40 -4.29
C ASN A 110 -5.46 10.50 -3.82
N ASP A 111 -6.68 11.00 -4.01
CA ASP A 111 -7.86 10.64 -3.22
C ASP A 111 -8.89 9.78 -3.98
N ILE A 112 -8.46 9.04 -5.01
CA ILE A 112 -9.36 8.21 -5.82
C ILE A 112 -10.22 7.26 -4.98
N LEU A 113 -9.67 6.71 -3.90
CA LEU A 113 -10.40 5.84 -2.98
C LEU A 113 -11.39 6.62 -2.10
N HIS A 114 -11.06 7.85 -1.72
CA HIS A 114 -11.99 8.70 -0.96
C HIS A 114 -13.21 9.02 -1.83
N ARG A 115 -13.00 9.53 -3.05
CA ARG A 115 -14.07 9.82 -4.02
C ARG A 115 -14.90 8.59 -4.39
N ALA A 116 -14.26 7.43 -4.53
CA ALA A 116 -14.96 6.19 -4.83
C ALA A 116 -15.87 5.75 -3.67
N LEU A 117 -15.45 5.92 -2.42
CA LEU A 117 -16.24 5.53 -1.25
C LEU A 117 -17.27 6.59 -0.85
N SER A 118 -17.01 7.88 -1.08
CA SER A 118 -17.95 8.97 -0.79
C SER A 118 -19.03 9.14 -1.85
N ASP A 119 -18.62 9.17 -3.13
CA ASP A 119 -19.48 9.58 -4.25
C ASP A 119 -19.65 8.47 -5.30
N GLY A 120 -18.85 7.40 -5.20
CA GLY A 120 -18.80 6.33 -6.19
C GLY A 120 -17.92 6.64 -7.40
N ASP A 121 -17.19 7.75 -7.41
CA ASP A 121 -16.32 8.13 -8.52
C ASP A 121 -14.92 7.52 -8.36
N TYR A 122 -14.62 6.51 -9.17
CA TYR A 122 -13.30 5.89 -9.29
C TYR A 122 -12.66 6.27 -10.64
N SER A 123 -12.44 7.56 -10.84
CA SER A 123 -11.75 8.10 -12.02
C SER A 123 -10.33 8.54 -11.69
N THR A 124 -9.38 8.30 -12.60
CA THR A 124 -7.99 8.75 -12.42
C THR A 124 -7.88 10.26 -12.59
N GLY A 125 -7.13 10.93 -11.72
CA GLY A 125 -6.65 12.29 -11.89
C GLY A 125 -5.13 12.35 -12.07
N THR A 126 -4.55 13.51 -11.77
CA THR A 126 -3.10 13.72 -11.79
C THR A 126 -2.46 13.30 -10.47
N VAL A 127 -1.37 12.53 -10.52
CA VAL A 127 -0.56 12.22 -9.33
C VAL A 127 0.06 13.52 -8.81
N THR A 128 -0.22 13.86 -7.56
CA THR A 128 0.46 14.94 -6.83
C THR A 128 1.49 14.32 -5.91
N PRO A 129 2.80 14.60 -6.08
CA PRO A 129 3.82 14.15 -5.13
C PRO A 129 3.56 14.70 -3.72
N THR A 130 3.67 13.84 -2.70
CA THR A 130 3.48 14.20 -1.30
C THR A 130 4.62 13.68 -0.41
N ASP A 131 4.56 14.01 0.88
CA ASP A 131 5.43 13.39 1.90
C ASP A 131 5.08 11.91 2.19
N THR A 132 4.04 11.39 1.54
CA THR A 132 3.57 10.01 1.65
C THR A 132 3.63 9.28 0.31
N PRO A 133 4.82 9.17 -0.31
CA PRO A 133 4.96 8.72 -1.70
C PRO A 133 4.47 7.30 -1.96
N SER A 134 4.34 6.46 -0.92
CA SER A 134 3.79 5.10 -1.08
C SER A 134 2.27 5.08 -1.30
N MET A 135 1.61 6.22 -1.11
CA MET A 135 0.18 6.43 -1.27
C MET A 135 -0.15 7.33 -2.47
N ASP A 136 0.86 7.87 -3.17
CA ASP A 136 0.70 8.72 -4.36
C ASP A 136 0.33 7.89 -5.60
N ILE A 137 -0.90 7.34 -5.60
CA ILE A 137 -1.39 6.42 -6.62
C ILE A 137 -2.67 6.94 -7.27
N GLN A 138 -2.89 6.56 -8.52
CA GLN A 138 -4.12 6.87 -9.28
C GLN A 138 -4.95 5.63 -9.61
N VAL A 139 -4.41 4.44 -9.37
CA VAL A 139 -5.15 3.19 -9.50
C VAL A 139 -4.80 2.32 -8.32
N SER A 140 -5.81 1.93 -7.55
CA SER A 140 -5.63 1.10 -6.37
C SER A 140 -5.79 -0.37 -6.72
N SER A 141 -4.66 -1.06 -6.87
CA SER A 141 -4.60 -2.41 -7.47
C SER A 141 -5.39 -3.51 -6.73
N ASN A 142 -5.73 -3.35 -5.45
CA ASN A 142 -6.55 -4.32 -4.72
C ASN A 142 -8.02 -3.89 -4.57
N PHE A 143 -8.41 -2.70 -5.03
CA PHE A 143 -9.79 -2.22 -4.86
C PHE A 143 -10.80 -3.06 -5.65
N GLU A 144 -10.39 -3.59 -6.81
CA GLU A 144 -11.16 -4.54 -7.61
C GLU A 144 -11.68 -5.74 -6.79
N ARG A 145 -10.92 -6.20 -5.78
CA ARG A 145 -11.34 -7.31 -4.91
C ARG A 145 -12.59 -6.98 -4.10
N LEU A 146 -12.68 -5.74 -3.60
CA LEU A 146 -13.86 -5.28 -2.88
C LEU A 146 -15.03 -5.09 -3.84
N LEU A 147 -14.78 -4.50 -5.00
CA LEU A 147 -15.81 -4.30 -6.03
C LEU A 147 -16.39 -5.61 -6.53
N PHE A 148 -15.58 -6.66 -6.65
CA PHE A 148 -16.01 -8.01 -6.97
C PHE A 148 -16.91 -8.58 -5.87
N ASP A 149 -16.51 -8.47 -4.60
CA ASP A 149 -17.29 -9.03 -3.48
C ASP A 149 -18.63 -8.31 -3.31
N CYS A 150 -18.62 -6.97 -3.21
CA CYS A 150 -19.83 -6.14 -3.11
C CYS A 150 -20.68 -6.17 -4.39
N GLY A 151 -20.08 -6.50 -5.54
CA GLY A 151 -20.76 -6.70 -6.81
C GLY A 151 -21.43 -8.07 -6.96
N GLY A 152 -21.49 -8.89 -5.90
CA GLY A 152 -22.12 -10.21 -5.95
C GLY A 152 -21.24 -11.31 -6.53
N ARG A 153 -19.92 -11.09 -6.60
CA ARG A 153 -18.92 -12.06 -7.08
C ARG A 153 -19.12 -12.49 -8.55
N ASP A 154 -19.68 -11.62 -9.38
CA ASP A 154 -19.78 -11.83 -10.82
C ASP A 154 -18.47 -11.42 -11.52
N GLY A 155 -17.68 -12.42 -11.89
CA GLY A 155 -16.40 -12.20 -12.56
C GLY A 155 -16.53 -11.64 -13.98
N ALA A 156 -17.62 -11.96 -14.69
CA ALA A 156 -17.83 -11.47 -16.04
C ALA A 156 -18.20 -9.99 -16.03
N ALA A 157 -19.10 -9.59 -15.10
CA ALA A 157 -19.45 -8.19 -14.89
C ALA A 157 -18.25 -7.37 -14.42
N MET A 158 -17.45 -7.90 -13.47
CA MET A 158 -16.25 -7.21 -12.99
C MET A 158 -15.22 -7.00 -14.11
N ALA A 159 -14.99 -8.02 -14.92
CA ALA A 159 -14.05 -7.93 -16.05
C ALA A 159 -14.51 -6.91 -17.11
N GLU A 160 -15.82 -6.82 -17.39
CA GLU A 160 -16.36 -5.80 -18.31
C GLU A 160 -16.19 -4.39 -17.74
N GLN A 161 -16.50 -4.20 -16.46
CA GLN A 161 -16.32 -2.93 -15.78
C GLN A 161 -14.85 -2.48 -15.78
N MET A 162 -13.90 -3.40 -15.55
CA MET A 162 -12.47 -3.09 -15.62
C MET A 162 -11.99 -2.79 -17.04
N ARG A 163 -12.49 -3.48 -18.07
CA ARG A 163 -12.22 -3.13 -19.48
C ARG A 163 -12.68 -1.71 -19.82
N GLY A 164 -13.87 -1.32 -19.35
CA GLY A 164 -14.38 0.03 -19.49
C GLY A 164 -13.46 1.06 -18.84
N PHE A 165 -13.08 0.82 -17.58
CA PHE A 165 -12.14 1.67 -16.85
C PHE A 165 -10.77 1.75 -17.54
N GLU A 166 -10.24 0.65 -18.07
CA GLU A 166 -8.96 0.65 -18.78
C GLU A 166 -8.99 1.54 -20.02
N ALA A 167 -10.12 1.58 -20.73
CA ALA A 167 -10.32 2.38 -21.94
C ALA A 167 -10.50 3.88 -21.62
N THR A 168 -11.27 4.22 -20.59
CA THR A 168 -11.66 5.63 -20.32
C THR A 168 -10.93 6.27 -19.15
N LYS A 169 -10.32 5.47 -18.27
CA LYS A 169 -9.78 5.84 -16.96
C LYS A 169 -10.81 6.45 -16.00
N THR A 170 -12.09 6.19 -16.27
CA THR A 170 -13.22 6.66 -15.47
C THR A 170 -14.13 5.50 -15.13
N MET A 171 -14.66 5.48 -13.91
CA MET A 171 -15.60 4.45 -13.48
C MET A 171 -16.51 4.98 -12.38
N GLN A 172 -17.81 4.78 -12.55
CA GLN A 172 -18.80 4.99 -11.50
C GLN A 172 -19.11 3.64 -10.85
N LEU A 173 -19.05 3.58 -9.52
CA LEU A 173 -19.44 2.39 -8.77
C LEU A 173 -20.95 2.16 -8.89
N SER A 174 -21.35 0.90 -9.04
CA SER A 174 -22.76 0.50 -9.01
C SER A 174 -23.37 0.70 -7.61
N ASN A 175 -24.70 0.72 -7.53
CA ASN A 175 -25.38 0.83 -6.24
C ASN A 175 -25.02 -0.31 -5.29
N SER A 176 -24.95 -1.56 -5.78
CA SER A 176 -24.54 -2.70 -4.96
C SER A 176 -23.12 -2.56 -4.42
N GLN A 177 -22.18 -2.07 -5.23
CA GLN A 177 -20.80 -1.82 -4.79
C GLN A 177 -20.74 -0.71 -3.73
N ARG A 178 -21.48 0.39 -3.90
CA ARG A 178 -21.51 1.49 -2.94
C ARG A 178 -22.16 1.09 -1.63
N GLU A 179 -23.36 0.52 -1.69
CA GLU A 179 -24.12 0.09 -0.53
C GLU A 179 -23.35 -1.00 0.24
N GLY A 180 -22.86 -2.02 -0.47
CA GLY A 180 -22.11 -3.12 0.14
C GLY A 180 -20.77 -2.72 0.76
N ALA A 181 -20.13 -1.64 0.29
CA ALA A 181 -18.94 -1.08 0.93
C ALA A 181 -19.29 -0.20 2.14
N SER A 182 -20.39 0.56 2.06
CA SER A 182 -20.74 1.61 3.04
C SER A 182 -21.03 1.09 4.45
N ASP A 183 -21.40 -0.18 4.59
CA ASP A 183 -21.69 -0.80 5.90
C ASP A 183 -20.45 -0.89 6.80
N LEU A 184 -19.26 -1.11 6.21
CA LEU A 184 -18.02 -1.31 6.97
C LEU A 184 -16.94 -0.28 6.64
N PHE A 185 -16.94 0.28 5.44
CA PHE A 185 -15.93 1.23 5.01
C PHE A 185 -16.41 2.67 5.12
N THR A 186 -15.51 3.52 5.58
CA THR A 186 -15.58 4.97 5.38
C THR A 186 -14.23 5.46 4.86
N SER A 187 -14.12 6.73 4.49
CA SER A 187 -12.87 7.30 3.99
C SER A 187 -12.67 8.73 4.47
N VAL A 188 -11.40 9.08 4.67
CA VAL A 188 -11.00 10.45 5.02
C VAL A 188 -9.76 10.81 4.22
N ARG A 189 -9.79 11.98 3.60
CA ARG A 189 -8.67 12.57 2.85
C ARG A 189 -7.91 13.55 3.74
N ALA A 190 -6.59 13.41 3.78
CA ALA A 190 -5.68 14.35 4.43
C ALA A 190 -4.88 15.15 3.39
N ASP A 191 -4.84 16.46 3.53
CA ASP A 191 -3.86 17.31 2.85
C ASP A 191 -2.53 17.40 3.62
N GLN A 192 -1.55 18.03 2.98
CA GLN A 192 -0.21 18.19 3.52
C GLN A 192 -0.19 18.92 4.87
N GLN A 193 -1.05 19.91 5.08
CA GLN A 193 -1.11 20.66 6.33
C GLN A 193 -1.67 19.77 7.46
N GLN A 194 -2.73 19.03 7.16
CA GLN A 194 -3.36 18.08 8.09
C GLN A 194 -2.39 16.96 8.49
N VAL A 195 -1.58 16.45 7.56
CA VAL A 195 -0.51 15.47 7.85
C VAL A 195 0.52 16.04 8.82
N LEU A 196 1.02 17.27 8.57
CA LEU A 196 1.98 17.94 9.47
C LEU A 196 1.37 18.28 10.85
N GLN A 197 0.07 18.56 10.91
CA GLN A 197 -0.65 18.74 12.17
C GLN A 197 -0.78 17.42 12.94
N ALA A 198 -1.09 16.31 12.27
CA ALA A 198 -1.18 14.99 12.90
C ALA A 198 0.18 14.50 13.43
N LEU A 199 1.28 14.76 12.71
CA LEU A 199 2.65 14.52 13.19
C LEU A 199 2.95 15.28 14.49
N ARG A 200 2.66 16.59 14.50
CA ARG A 200 2.82 17.42 15.71
C ARG A 200 1.96 16.94 16.85
N TRP A 201 0.70 16.62 16.56
CA TRP A 201 -0.24 16.16 17.57
C TRP A 201 0.26 14.87 18.24
N ALA A 202 0.71 13.89 17.45
CA ALA A 202 1.27 12.64 17.97
C ALA A 202 2.47 12.91 18.90
N HIS A 203 3.36 13.82 18.51
CA HIS A 203 4.53 14.15 19.30
C HIS A 203 4.17 14.86 20.62
N GLU A 204 3.36 15.92 20.54
CA GLU A 204 3.05 16.79 21.68
C GLU A 204 2.09 16.16 22.68
N HIS A 205 1.12 15.37 22.20
CA HIS A 205 0.01 14.86 23.03
C HIS A 205 0.13 13.38 23.37
N ALA A 206 0.85 12.60 22.56
CA ALA A 206 1.06 11.18 22.81
C ALA A 206 2.53 10.82 23.10
N GLY A 207 3.47 11.75 22.92
CA GLY A 207 4.90 11.48 23.08
C GLY A 207 5.49 10.60 21.98
N GLU A 208 4.76 10.38 20.88
CA GLU A 208 5.12 9.45 19.81
C GLU A 208 5.66 10.20 18.58
N VAL A 209 6.77 9.72 18.02
CA VAL A 209 7.31 10.21 16.75
C VAL A 209 6.93 9.21 15.66
N ILE A 210 5.98 9.60 14.82
CA ILE A 210 5.44 8.77 13.74
C ILE A 210 5.93 9.22 12.37
N ASP A 211 5.76 8.37 11.37
CA ASP A 211 6.03 8.71 9.97
C ASP A 211 4.82 9.40 9.32
N PRO A 212 4.99 10.13 8.20
CA PRO A 212 3.89 10.85 7.54
C PRO A 212 2.75 9.94 7.05
N HIS A 213 2.99 8.67 6.70
CA HIS A 213 1.93 7.74 6.31
C HIS A 213 1.06 7.40 7.52
N THR A 214 1.68 7.05 8.65
CA THR A 214 0.98 6.86 9.93
C THR A 214 0.18 8.11 10.31
N ALA A 215 0.71 9.30 10.05
CA ALA A 215 0.02 10.56 10.34
C ALA A 215 -1.25 10.77 9.49
N VAL A 216 -1.30 10.30 8.23
CA VAL A 216 -2.54 10.28 7.44
C VAL A 216 -3.60 9.40 8.12
N GLY A 217 -3.20 8.20 8.56
CA GLY A 217 -4.10 7.31 9.30
C GLY A 217 -4.56 7.90 10.63
N LEU A 218 -3.67 8.58 11.36
CA LEU A 218 -4.00 9.24 12.62
C LEU A 218 -4.95 10.41 12.41
N HIS A 219 -4.75 11.22 11.37
CA HIS A 219 -5.69 12.27 11.00
C HIS A 219 -7.08 11.69 10.75
N ALA A 220 -7.18 10.69 9.87
CA ALA A 220 -8.43 10.03 9.57
C ALA A 220 -9.10 9.41 10.81
N ALA A 221 -8.33 8.78 11.68
CA ALA A 221 -8.82 8.21 12.95
C ALA A 221 -9.45 9.27 13.86
N ARG A 222 -8.89 10.49 13.89
CA ARG A 222 -9.37 11.59 14.74
C ARG A 222 -10.59 12.31 14.16
N GLU A 223 -10.70 12.39 12.83
CA GLU A 223 -11.86 12.97 12.15
C GLU A 223 -13.06 12.01 12.12
N THR A 224 -12.80 10.70 12.21
CA THR A 224 -13.86 9.69 12.20
C THR A 224 -14.62 9.69 13.52
N GLN A 225 -15.93 9.94 13.44
CA GLN A 225 -16.81 9.87 14.61
C GLN A 225 -17.20 8.43 14.89
N LEU A 226 -16.77 7.91 16.03
CA LEU A 226 -17.15 6.61 16.57
C LEU A 226 -17.60 6.75 18.02
N ASP A 227 -18.35 5.76 18.49
CA ASP A 227 -18.65 5.64 19.91
C ASP A 227 -17.35 5.51 20.72
N GLN A 228 -17.22 6.26 21.81
CA GLN A 228 -16.00 6.31 22.62
C GLN A 228 -15.62 4.95 23.25
N SER A 229 -16.57 4.01 23.35
CA SER A 229 -16.30 2.65 23.80
C SER A 229 -15.64 1.76 22.75
N THR A 230 -15.66 2.18 21.48
CA THR A 230 -15.02 1.46 20.37
C THR A 230 -13.57 1.93 20.21
N PRO A 231 -12.56 1.09 20.52
CA PRO A 231 -11.17 1.46 20.28
C PRO A 231 -10.88 1.60 18.78
N MET A 232 -10.16 2.66 18.44
CA MET A 232 -9.61 2.90 17.09
C MET A 232 -8.13 2.48 17.05
N VAL A 233 -7.78 1.61 16.10
CA VAL A 233 -6.40 1.21 15.81
C VAL A 233 -5.92 1.88 14.54
N THR A 234 -4.93 2.75 14.65
CA THR A 234 -4.25 3.32 13.48
C THR A 234 -3.07 2.45 13.08
N LEU A 235 -3.02 2.02 11.82
CA LEU A 235 -1.90 1.25 11.30
C LEU A 235 -0.68 2.14 11.03
N ALA A 236 0.38 1.90 11.78
CA ALA A 236 1.67 2.54 11.57
C ALA A 236 2.50 1.77 10.53
N THR A 237 2.48 2.24 9.28
CA THR A 237 2.96 1.47 8.11
C THR A 237 4.45 1.65 7.83
N ALA A 238 5.10 2.66 8.41
CA ALA A 238 6.53 2.87 8.29
C ALA A 238 7.15 3.42 9.58
N HIS A 239 8.47 3.23 9.71
CA HIS A 239 9.25 3.85 10.76
C HIS A 239 9.57 5.32 10.39
N PRO A 240 9.51 6.29 11.32
CA PRO A 240 9.74 7.73 11.03
C PRO A 240 11.09 8.01 10.35
N ALA A 241 12.13 7.25 10.69
CA ALA A 241 13.46 7.36 10.08
C ALA A 241 13.50 7.12 8.55
N LYS A 242 12.42 6.58 7.95
CA LYS A 242 12.30 6.47 6.50
C LYS A 242 11.94 7.79 5.82
N PHE A 243 11.36 8.74 6.56
CA PHE A 243 10.90 10.04 6.06
C PHE A 243 11.36 11.18 6.99
N PRO A 244 12.68 11.31 7.25
CA PRO A 244 13.19 12.17 8.30
C PRO A 244 12.86 13.66 8.07
N ASP A 245 12.82 14.11 6.82
CA ASP A 245 12.58 15.52 6.49
C ASP A 245 11.14 15.96 6.82
N ALA A 246 10.15 15.10 6.56
CA ALA A 246 8.76 15.39 6.92
C ALA A 246 8.55 15.44 8.44
N VAL A 247 9.19 14.51 9.16
CA VAL A 247 9.14 14.44 10.62
C VAL A 247 9.81 15.65 11.25
N GLU A 248 11.01 16.03 10.78
CA GLU A 248 11.76 17.19 11.29
C GLU A 248 11.01 18.49 11.03
N ARG A 249 10.43 18.67 9.83
CA ARG A 249 9.60 19.86 9.54
C ARG A 249 8.40 20.00 10.47
N ALA A 250 7.78 18.88 10.84
CA ALA A 250 6.61 18.90 11.71
C ALA A 250 6.99 19.09 13.19
N THR A 251 7.97 18.34 13.67
CA THR A 251 8.23 18.16 15.11
C THR A 251 9.49 18.87 15.61
N GLY A 252 10.36 19.33 14.71
CA GLY A 252 11.71 19.80 15.05
C GLY A 252 12.70 18.66 15.40
N LEU A 253 12.25 17.40 15.41
CA LEU A 253 13.07 16.24 15.70
C LEU A 253 13.43 15.49 14.42
N ARG A 254 14.72 15.23 14.21
CA ARG A 254 15.18 14.36 13.14
C ARG A 254 15.30 12.91 13.64
N PRO A 255 14.47 11.97 13.16
CA PRO A 255 14.44 10.61 13.68
C PRO A 255 15.71 9.83 13.32
N ASN A 256 16.31 9.19 14.32
CA ASN A 256 17.47 8.33 14.14
C ASN A 256 17.09 6.96 13.56
N LEU A 257 18.04 6.33 12.86
CA LEU A 257 17.88 4.93 12.48
C LEU A 257 17.80 4.04 13.74
N PRO A 258 16.92 3.03 13.77
CA PRO A 258 16.92 2.05 14.84
C PRO A 258 18.27 1.33 14.94
N THR A 259 18.72 1.02 16.16
CA THR A 259 20.01 0.33 16.41
C THR A 259 20.17 -0.97 15.60
N ARG A 260 19.08 -1.71 15.39
CA ARG A 260 19.06 -2.94 14.56
C ARG A 260 19.40 -2.71 13.08
N VAL A 261 19.18 -1.50 12.58
CA VAL A 261 19.54 -1.08 11.21
C VAL A 261 21.02 -0.67 11.16
N GLY A 262 21.59 -0.35 12.32
CA GLY A 262 23.02 -0.21 12.55
C GLY A 262 23.69 0.81 11.62
N ASP A 263 24.78 0.37 11.02
CA ASP A 263 25.67 1.11 10.13
C ASP A 263 25.22 1.10 8.67
N LEU A 264 23.91 0.99 8.38
CA LEU A 264 23.38 0.82 7.01
C LEU A 264 23.98 1.78 5.96
N PHE A 265 24.24 3.04 6.34
CA PHE A 265 24.83 4.05 5.45
C PHE A 265 26.35 3.89 5.25
N ALA A 266 27.04 3.16 6.11
CA ALA A 266 28.46 2.82 5.98
C ALA A 266 28.69 1.51 5.21
N ARG A 267 27.67 0.65 5.09
CA ARG A 267 27.78 -0.62 4.36
C ARG A 267 28.07 -0.41 2.88
N GLU A 268 28.90 -1.28 2.34
CA GLU A 268 29.23 -1.31 0.91
C GLU A 268 28.04 -1.84 0.09
N GLU A 269 27.69 -1.12 -0.98
CA GLU A 269 26.60 -1.47 -1.88
C GLU A 269 27.05 -2.50 -2.95
N ALA A 270 26.10 -3.32 -3.40
CA ALA A 270 26.23 -4.38 -4.39
C ALA A 270 25.04 -4.31 -5.35
N PHE A 271 25.29 -3.86 -6.58
CA PHE A 271 24.30 -3.79 -7.65
C PHE A 271 25.03 -3.69 -9.00
N SER A 272 24.32 -4.00 -10.07
CA SER A 272 24.81 -3.86 -11.44
C SER A 272 24.13 -2.67 -12.09
N GLU A 273 24.91 -1.79 -12.72
CA GLU A 273 24.40 -0.69 -13.54
C GLU A 273 24.25 -1.20 -14.97
N LEU A 274 23.04 -1.10 -15.52
CA LEU A 274 22.73 -1.56 -16.88
C LEU A 274 22.00 -0.45 -17.66
N PRO A 275 22.20 -0.37 -18.99
CA PRO A 275 21.30 0.37 -19.87
C PRO A 275 19.83 -0.04 -19.63
N GLY A 276 18.90 0.91 -19.76
CA GLY A 276 17.45 0.67 -19.66
C GLY A 276 16.85 -0.10 -20.84
N GLU A 277 17.58 -1.06 -21.39
CA GLU A 277 17.21 -1.83 -22.57
C GLU A 277 16.82 -3.26 -22.19
N TYR A 278 15.66 -3.70 -22.70
CA TYR A 278 15.09 -5.01 -22.33
C TYR A 278 16.07 -6.17 -22.57
N ASP A 279 16.71 -6.22 -23.74
CA ASP A 279 17.58 -7.33 -24.11
C ASP A 279 18.80 -7.41 -23.18
N VAL A 280 19.35 -6.27 -22.75
CA VAL A 280 20.47 -6.22 -21.78
C VAL A 280 20.04 -6.72 -20.41
N VAL A 281 18.88 -6.29 -19.92
CA VAL A 281 18.35 -6.75 -18.62
C VAL A 281 17.98 -8.24 -18.68
N ARG A 282 17.37 -8.70 -19.78
CA ARG A 282 17.06 -10.11 -20.02
C ARG A 282 18.33 -10.95 -19.97
N ASP A 283 19.36 -10.57 -20.71
CA ASP A 283 20.61 -11.31 -20.78
C ASP A 283 21.27 -11.40 -19.41
N PHE A 284 21.31 -10.30 -18.66
CA PHE A 284 21.77 -10.29 -17.27
C PHE A 284 20.98 -11.27 -16.39
N VAL A 285 19.65 -11.29 -16.48
CA VAL A 285 18.81 -12.23 -15.72
C VAL A 285 19.13 -13.67 -16.12
N THR A 286 19.24 -13.98 -17.42
CA THR A 286 19.55 -15.34 -17.89
C THR A 286 20.92 -15.85 -17.45
N GLN A 287 21.90 -14.95 -17.27
CA GLN A 287 23.23 -15.32 -16.79
C GLN A 287 23.23 -15.74 -15.30
N HIS A 288 22.29 -15.21 -14.51
CA HIS A 288 22.24 -15.41 -13.06
C HIS A 288 21.10 -16.33 -12.60
N ALA A 289 20.04 -16.47 -13.40
CA ALA A 289 18.89 -17.30 -13.08
C ALA A 289 19.20 -18.79 -13.28
N SER A 290 18.63 -19.63 -12.41
CA SER A 290 18.63 -21.09 -12.61
C SER A 290 17.45 -21.48 -13.52
N PRO A 291 17.67 -22.25 -14.60
CA PRO A 291 16.59 -22.76 -15.44
C PRO A 291 15.56 -23.57 -14.64
N ALA A 292 14.32 -23.63 -15.16
CA ALA A 292 13.31 -24.54 -14.67
C ALA A 292 13.81 -25.99 -14.82
N ALA A 293 13.52 -26.82 -13.82
CA ALA A 293 13.87 -28.25 -13.78
C ALA A 293 13.01 -29.08 -14.74
#